data_AF-A0A7S3IG69-F1
#
_entry.id   AF-A0A7S3IG69-F1
#
_cell.length_a   1.000
_cell.length_b   1.000
_cell.length_c   1.000
_cell.angle_alpha   90.00
_cell.angle_beta   90.00
_cell.angle_gamma   90.00
#
_symmetry.space_group_name_H-M   'P 1'
#
loop_
_entity.id
_entity.type
_entity.pdbx_description
1 polymer ?
#
loop_
_entity_poly.entity_id
_entity_poly.type
_entity_poly.pdbx_seq_one_letter_code
_entity_poly.pdbx_strand_id
1 'polypeptide(L)'
;NMTEIASHIFTSDCLEFAVHGSPDQFSLIQFKLEMLVNQIKNENSRFLEESPIIVPSEFQKPKYFQTFFKAPLAVNDCVESFMGPTYASIDDYAAGLVLSEIISHNFLLHSIREKGGAYGAGCRMNETGLIDFFSFRDPRVTETYNNFERAIVDAVDGHFGDREIEQGKLLAFQ
;
A
#
# COMPACT_ATOMS: atom_id res chain seq x y z
N ASN A 1 12.90 -21.14 16.64
CA ASN A 1 13.74 -20.62 17.73
C ASN A 1 14.09 -19.16 17.39
N MET A 2 13.98 -18.18 18.30
CA MET A 2 14.25 -16.77 17.99
C MET A 2 15.70 -16.51 17.54
N THR A 3 16.68 -17.24 18.10
CA THR A 3 18.09 -17.12 17.72
C THR A 3 18.35 -17.59 16.29
N GLU A 4 17.65 -18.64 15.88
CA GLU A 4 17.71 -19.18 14.53
C GLU A 4 17.12 -18.18 13.51
N ILE A 5 15.97 -17.59 13.80
CA ILE A 5 15.38 -16.53 12.96
C ILE A 5 16.35 -15.33 12.85
N ALA A 6 16.90 -14.87 13.98
CA ALA A 6 17.86 -13.76 14.01
C ALA A 6 19.08 -14.02 13.11
N SER A 7 19.61 -15.25 13.09
CA SER A 7 20.76 -15.60 12.25
C SER A 7 20.48 -15.53 10.75
N HIS A 8 19.22 -15.63 10.32
CA HIS A 8 18.81 -15.46 8.92
C HIS A 8 18.53 -14.00 8.54
N ILE A 9 18.36 -13.11 9.52
CA ILE A 9 18.06 -11.68 9.29
C ILE A 9 19.33 -10.85 9.35
N PHE A 10 20.24 -11.16 10.28
CA PHE A 10 21.47 -10.39 10.49
C PHE A 10 22.61 -10.86 9.58
N THR A 11 22.40 -10.81 8.27
CA THR A 11 23.38 -11.12 7.22
C THR A 11 23.84 -9.86 6.49
N SER A 12 24.96 -9.92 5.78
CA SER A 12 25.59 -8.75 5.15
C SER A 12 24.74 -8.11 4.05
N ASP A 13 23.87 -8.89 3.40
CA ASP A 13 22.98 -8.45 2.33
C ASP A 13 21.60 -7.98 2.83
N CYS A 14 21.28 -8.19 4.11
CA CYS A 14 20.01 -7.81 4.72
C CYS A 14 20.14 -6.65 5.72
N LEU A 15 21.31 -6.00 5.78
CA LEU A 15 21.59 -4.90 6.71
C LEU A 15 21.83 -3.59 5.96
N GLU A 16 20.99 -2.60 6.26
CA GLU A 16 21.16 -1.22 5.81
C GLU A 16 20.96 -0.27 7.00
N PHE A 17 21.76 0.79 7.08
CA PHE A 17 21.69 1.78 8.15
C PHE A 17 21.39 3.17 7.57
N ALA A 18 20.27 3.75 7.96
CA ALA A 18 19.97 5.15 7.72
C ALA A 18 20.35 6.00 8.94
N VAL A 19 21.19 7.01 8.74
CA VAL A 19 21.65 7.91 9.81
C VAL A 19 21.16 9.33 9.55
N HIS A 20 20.48 9.91 10.54
CA HIS A 20 20.02 11.30 10.51
C HIS A 20 20.48 12.03 11.78
N GLY A 21 21.12 13.19 11.63
CA GLY A 21 21.62 13.98 12.76
C GLY A 21 22.63 15.04 12.33
N SER A 22 23.33 15.61 13.32
CA SER A 22 24.32 16.65 13.08
C SER A 22 25.60 16.07 12.45
N PRO A 23 26.13 16.66 11.36
CA PRO A 23 27.30 16.14 10.65
C PRO A 23 28.56 15.95 11.51
N ASP A 24 28.74 16.74 12.56
CA ASP A 24 29.85 16.63 13.50
C ASP A 24 29.87 15.31 14.28
N GLN A 25 28.73 14.62 14.37
CA GLN A 25 28.62 13.31 15.03
C GLN A 25 28.79 12.13 14.05
N PHE A 26 28.80 12.35 12.74
CA PHE A 26 28.73 11.27 11.75
C PHE A 26 29.95 10.34 11.80
N SER A 27 31.16 10.87 12.01
CA SER A 27 32.36 10.04 12.17
C SER A 27 32.27 9.11 13.38
N LEU A 28 31.72 9.60 14.50
CA LEU A 28 31.53 8.78 15.70
C LEU A 28 30.43 7.73 15.49
N ILE A 29 29.34 8.10 14.82
CA ILE A 29 28.24 7.17 14.52
C ILE A 29 28.73 6.08 13.57
N GLN A 30 29.44 6.43 12.50
CA GLN A 30 30.03 5.48 11.57
C GLN A 30 30.93 4.48 12.31
N PHE A 31 31.85 4.97 13.14
CA PHE A 31 32.72 4.09 13.93
C PHE A 31 31.94 3.10 14.81
N LYS A 32 30.87 3.56 15.48
CA LYS A 32 30.02 2.69 16.30
C LYS A 32 29.26 1.65 15.47
N LEU A 33 28.78 2.03 14.29
CA LEU A 33 28.12 1.11 13.36
C LEU A 33 29.09 0.04 12.84
N GLU A 34 30.33 0.43 12.50
CA GLU A 34 31.38 -0.53 12.12
C GLU A 34 31.69 -1.51 13.25
N MET A 35 31.77 -1.04 14.50
CA MET A 35 31.92 -1.93 15.66
C MET A 35 30.76 -2.90 15.81
N LEU A 36 29.52 -2.42 15.67
CA LEU A 36 28.32 -3.25 15.74
C LEU A 36 28.30 -4.33 14.65
N VAL A 37 28.55 -3.95 13.40
CA VAL A 37 28.58 -4.89 12.26
C VAL A 37 29.68 -5.94 12.46
N ASN A 38 30.85 -5.55 12.96
CA ASN A 38 31.92 -6.50 13.29
C ASN A 38 31.50 -7.47 14.39
N GLN A 39 30.77 -7.02 15.41
CA GLN A 39 30.26 -7.90 16.46
C GLN A 39 29.23 -8.89 15.89
N ILE A 40 28.28 -8.42 15.09
CA ILE A 40 27.27 -9.28 14.43
C ILE A 40 27.96 -10.34 13.57
N LYS A 41 28.94 -9.94 12.76
CA LYS A 41 29.74 -10.85 11.92
C LYS A 41 30.42 -11.95 12.73
N ASN A 42 30.92 -11.63 13.92
CA ASN A 42 31.61 -12.59 14.78
C ASN A 42 30.65 -13.55 15.49
N GLU A 43 29.44 -13.09 15.80
CA GLU A 43 28.44 -13.88 16.52
C GLU A 43 27.52 -14.70 15.59
N ASN A 44 27.31 -14.24 14.35
CA ASN A 44 26.47 -14.92 13.36
C ASN A 44 27.32 -15.65 12.31
N SER A 45 27.43 -16.97 12.41
CA SER A 45 28.10 -17.81 11.40
C SER A 45 27.53 -17.67 9.99
N ARG A 46 26.27 -17.23 9.86
CA ARG A 46 25.58 -17.03 8.58
C ARG A 46 25.78 -15.63 8.00
N PHE A 47 26.57 -14.76 8.64
CA PHE A 47 26.66 -13.36 8.25
C PHE A 47 27.02 -13.14 6.78
N LEU A 48 27.83 -14.04 6.19
CA LEU A 48 28.25 -13.98 4.78
C LEU A 48 27.42 -14.89 3.85
N GLU A 49 26.40 -15.56 4.36
CA GLU A 49 25.48 -16.33 3.53
C GLU A 49 24.58 -15.36 2.76
N GLU A 50 24.52 -15.51 1.44
CA GLU A 50 23.58 -14.75 0.61
C GLU A 50 22.17 -15.27 0.86
N SER A 51 21.25 -14.35 1.12
CA SER A 51 19.83 -14.64 1.19
C SER A 51 19.33 -15.01 -0.19
N PRO A 52 18.51 -16.06 -0.31
CA PRO A 52 17.91 -16.40 -1.59
C PRO A 52 17.06 -15.22 -2.06
N ILE A 53 17.28 -14.77 -3.30
CA ILE A 53 16.37 -13.83 -3.95
C ILE A 53 15.02 -14.51 -4.03
N ILE A 54 14.07 -14.05 -3.22
CA ILE A 54 12.68 -14.48 -3.33
C ILE A 54 12.13 -13.83 -4.60
N VAL A 55 12.30 -14.51 -5.73
CA VAL A 55 11.52 -14.21 -6.93
C VAL A 55 10.13 -14.74 -6.65
N PRO A 56 9.10 -13.89 -6.48
CA PRO A 56 7.81 -14.39 -6.09
C PRO A 56 7.19 -15.13 -7.27
N SER A 57 7.34 -16.45 -7.27
CA SER A 57 6.79 -17.36 -8.29
C SER A 57 5.26 -17.44 -8.25
N GLU A 58 4.66 -17.00 -7.15
CA GLU A 58 3.23 -17.16 -6.84
C GLU A 58 2.32 -16.17 -7.60
N PHE A 59 2.87 -15.11 -8.21
CA PHE A 59 2.09 -14.10 -8.94
C PHE A 59 1.97 -14.37 -10.45
N GLN A 60 2.39 -15.54 -10.95
CA GLN A 60 2.39 -15.81 -12.39
C GLN A 60 0.98 -15.95 -13.00
N LYS A 61 -0.07 -16.14 -12.18
CA LYS A 61 -1.47 -16.07 -12.63
C LYS A 61 -2.35 -15.42 -11.56
N PRO A 62 -3.13 -14.37 -11.89
CA PRO A 62 -4.06 -13.78 -10.94
C PRO A 62 -5.09 -14.85 -10.52
N LYS A 63 -5.25 -15.03 -9.21
CA LYS A 63 -6.35 -15.78 -8.61
C LYS A 63 -7.30 -14.78 -7.98
N TYR A 64 -8.54 -14.77 -8.46
CA TYR A 64 -9.60 -13.95 -7.88
C TYR A 64 -10.19 -14.68 -6.69
N PHE A 65 -10.30 -13.97 -5.56
CA PHE A 65 -10.90 -14.50 -4.34
C PHE A 65 -12.05 -13.59 -3.92
N GLN A 66 -13.17 -14.20 -3.55
CA GLN A 66 -14.28 -13.53 -2.89
C GLN A 66 -14.46 -14.20 -1.54
N THR A 67 -14.46 -13.41 -0.47
CA THR A 67 -14.58 -13.95 0.89
C THR A 67 -15.45 -13.02 1.72
N PHE A 68 -16.35 -13.61 2.50
CA PHE A 68 -17.18 -12.90 3.45
C PHE A 68 -16.94 -13.45 4.84
N PHE A 69 -16.43 -12.61 5.74
CA PHE A 69 -16.24 -12.96 7.14
C PHE A 69 -17.48 -12.56 7.93
N LYS A 70 -18.33 -13.54 8.24
CA LYS A 70 -19.52 -13.31 9.04
C LYS A 70 -19.11 -12.92 10.46
N ALA A 71 -19.47 -11.71 10.87
CA ALA A 71 -19.29 -11.19 12.23
C ALA A 71 -20.64 -10.72 12.81
N PRO A 72 -20.82 -10.70 14.14
CA PRO A 72 -22.05 -10.20 14.78
C PRO A 72 -22.04 -8.66 14.85
N LEU A 73 -21.88 -8.00 13.70
CA LEU A 73 -21.82 -6.54 13.57
C LEU A 73 -23.06 -6.03 12.85
N ALA A 74 -23.49 -4.81 13.18
CA ALA A 74 -24.64 -4.15 12.54
C ALA A 74 -24.27 -3.45 11.21
N VAL A 75 -22.97 -3.38 10.91
CA VAL A 75 -22.39 -2.72 9.75
C VAL A 75 -21.27 -3.59 9.20
N ASN A 76 -20.84 -3.30 7.98
CA ASN A 76 -19.88 -4.08 7.23
C ASN A 76 -18.69 -3.21 6.82
N ASP A 77 -17.59 -3.86 6.47
CA ASP A 77 -16.46 -3.21 5.81
C ASP A 77 -16.25 -3.97 4.48
N CYS A 78 -16.44 -3.27 3.37
CA CYS A 78 -16.33 -3.86 2.03
C CYS A 78 -15.00 -3.42 1.41
N VAL A 79 -14.33 -4.34 0.71
CA VAL A 79 -13.08 -4.05 -0.01
C VAL A 79 -13.08 -4.80 -1.32
N GLU A 80 -12.65 -4.12 -2.38
CA GLU A 80 -12.32 -4.70 -3.66
C GLU A 80 -10.97 -4.16 -4.13
N SER A 81 -10.01 -5.05 -4.36
CA SER A 81 -8.63 -4.69 -4.65
C SER A 81 -8.21 -5.15 -6.04
N PHE A 82 -7.52 -4.28 -6.76
CA PHE A 82 -7.01 -4.52 -8.10
C PHE A 82 -5.50 -4.32 -8.15
N MET A 83 -4.85 -5.02 -9.07
CA MET A 83 -3.45 -4.76 -9.41
C MET A 83 -3.38 -3.53 -10.32
N GLY A 84 -2.47 -2.62 -10.00
CA GLY A 84 -2.18 -1.38 -10.71
C GLY A 84 -0.66 -1.15 -10.83
N PRO A 85 -0.25 0.05 -11.28
CA PRO A 85 1.16 0.41 -11.41
C PRO A 85 1.83 0.53 -10.03
N THR A 86 3.06 0.03 -9.93
CA THR A 86 3.90 0.18 -8.72
C THR A 86 4.68 1.48 -8.77
N TYR A 87 5.31 1.87 -7.65
CA TYR A 87 6.20 3.03 -7.60
C TYR A 87 7.36 2.97 -8.64
N ALA A 88 7.73 1.78 -9.11
CA ALA A 88 8.72 1.62 -10.18
C ALA A 88 8.25 2.17 -11.55
N SER A 89 6.93 2.30 -11.76
CA SER A 89 6.30 2.89 -12.93
C SER A 89 5.81 4.30 -12.58
N ILE A 90 6.74 5.23 -12.37
CA ILE A 90 6.49 6.52 -11.70
C ILE A 90 5.37 7.35 -12.35
N ASP A 91 5.28 7.38 -13.68
CA ASP A 91 4.28 8.18 -14.39
C ASP A 91 2.87 7.61 -14.19
N ASP A 92 2.70 6.30 -14.36
CA ASP A 92 1.42 5.61 -14.16
C ASP A 92 1.01 5.60 -12.68
N TYR A 93 1.97 5.44 -11.77
CA TYR A 93 1.75 5.51 -10.33
C TYR A 93 1.27 6.90 -9.92
N ALA A 94 1.92 7.96 -10.39
CA ALA A 94 1.50 9.33 -10.11
C ALA A 94 0.09 9.63 -10.66
N ALA A 95 -0.22 9.15 -11.87
CA ALA A 95 -1.54 9.28 -12.46
C ALA A 95 -2.61 8.54 -11.64
N GLY A 96 -2.32 7.31 -11.19
CA GLY A 96 -3.24 6.52 -10.37
C GLY A 96 -3.51 7.12 -9.00
N LEU A 97 -2.53 7.80 -8.38
CA LEU A 97 -2.75 8.53 -7.11
C LEU A 97 -3.81 9.62 -7.30
N VAL A 98 -3.65 10.45 -8.33
CA VAL A 98 -4.62 11.50 -8.66
C VAL A 98 -5.98 10.90 -9.02
N LEU A 99 -6.00 9.82 -9.80
CA LEU A 99 -7.25 9.13 -10.18
C LEU A 99 -8.00 8.59 -8.95
N SER A 100 -7.29 8.05 -7.95
CA SER A 100 -7.91 7.53 -6.74
C SER A 100 -8.61 8.62 -5.92
N GLU A 101 -8.07 9.84 -5.92
CA GLU A 101 -8.70 11.01 -5.30
C GLU A 101 -9.94 11.46 -6.08
N ILE A 102 -9.85 11.50 -7.41
CA ILE A 102 -10.99 11.82 -8.30
C ILE A 102 -12.14 10.86 -8.05
N ILE A 103 -11.88 9.55 -8.08
CA ILE A 103 -12.88 8.50 -7.85
C ILE A 103 -13.54 8.66 -6.47
N SER A 104 -12.73 8.88 -5.43
CA SER A 104 -13.19 9.03 -4.06
C SER A 104 -14.13 10.22 -3.91
N HIS A 105 -13.69 11.40 -4.38
CA HIS A 105 -14.36 12.67 -4.12
C HIS A 105 -15.52 12.95 -5.08
N ASN A 106 -15.43 12.51 -6.33
CA ASN A 106 -16.49 12.79 -7.30
C ASN A 106 -17.67 11.82 -7.19
N PHE A 107 -17.43 10.58 -6.74
CA PHE A 107 -18.45 9.55 -6.80
C PHE A 107 -18.60 8.74 -5.51
N LEU A 108 -17.56 8.12 -4.98
CA LEU A 108 -17.70 7.14 -3.90
C LEU A 108 -18.19 7.75 -2.58
N LEU A 109 -17.64 8.90 -2.17
CA LEU A 109 -18.10 9.58 -0.95
C LEU A 109 -19.57 9.98 -1.05
N HIS A 110 -20.00 10.50 -2.19
CA HIS A 110 -21.40 10.88 -2.39
C HIS A 110 -22.34 9.66 -2.44
N SER A 111 -21.97 8.62 -3.19
CA SER A 111 -22.83 7.45 -3.43
C SER A 111 -22.91 6.52 -2.21
N ILE A 112 -21.78 6.23 -1.55
CA ILE A 112 -21.70 5.23 -0.48
C ILE A 112 -21.85 5.87 0.91
N ARG A 113 -21.17 6.99 1.16
CA ARG A 113 -21.27 7.68 2.47
C ARG A 113 -22.51 8.55 2.57
N GLU A 114 -22.67 9.54 1.70
CA GLU A 114 -23.77 10.52 1.84
C GLU A 114 -25.15 9.93 1.55
N LYS A 115 -25.28 9.15 0.46
CA LYS A 115 -26.53 8.49 0.07
C LYS A 115 -26.71 7.10 0.69
N GLY A 116 -25.63 6.34 0.80
CA GLY A 116 -25.65 4.97 1.30
C GLY A 116 -25.68 4.88 2.83
N GLY A 117 -25.17 5.89 3.53
CA GLY A 117 -25.13 5.95 5.00
C GLY A 117 -23.92 5.26 5.62
N ALA A 118 -22.92 4.85 4.84
CA ALA A 118 -21.65 4.38 5.36
C ALA A 118 -20.89 5.52 6.08
N TYR A 119 -19.99 5.19 7.00
CA TYR A 119 -19.16 6.21 7.64
C TYR A 119 -18.04 6.71 6.73
N GLY A 120 -17.41 5.80 5.99
CA GLY A 120 -16.32 6.09 5.07
C GLY A 120 -16.44 5.29 3.79
N ALA A 121 -15.91 5.83 2.70
CA ALA A 121 -15.77 5.15 1.44
C ALA A 121 -14.66 5.83 0.63
N GLY A 122 -14.04 5.11 -0.30
CA GLY A 122 -13.03 5.69 -1.16
C GLY A 122 -12.32 4.67 -2.03
N CYS A 123 -11.40 5.20 -2.82
CA CYS A 123 -10.43 4.49 -3.62
C CYS A 123 -9.05 4.99 -3.18
N ARG A 124 -8.08 4.09 -3.04
CA ARG A 124 -6.68 4.45 -2.74
C ARG A 124 -5.73 3.58 -3.54
N MET A 125 -4.56 4.09 -3.86
CA MET A 125 -3.48 3.30 -4.44
C MET A 125 -2.24 3.36 -3.55
N ASN A 126 -1.55 2.23 -3.36
CA ASN A 126 -0.32 2.16 -2.60
C ASN A 126 0.91 1.94 -3.50
N GLU A 127 2.11 2.17 -2.96
CA GLU A 127 3.39 2.03 -3.67
C GLU A 127 3.66 0.63 -4.24
N THR A 128 3.01 -0.40 -3.69
CA THR A 128 3.10 -1.79 -4.18
C THR A 128 2.22 -2.05 -5.40
N GLY A 129 1.44 -1.06 -5.83
CA GLY A 129 0.53 -1.15 -6.97
C GLY A 129 -0.78 -1.86 -6.65
N LEU A 130 -1.28 -1.78 -5.43
CA LEU A 130 -2.65 -2.19 -5.10
C LEU A 130 -3.57 -0.98 -5.12
N ILE A 131 -4.67 -1.09 -5.86
CA ILE A 131 -5.77 -0.13 -5.90
C ILE A 131 -6.93 -0.72 -5.09
N ASP A 132 -7.23 -0.13 -3.94
CA ASP A 132 -8.30 -0.59 -3.05
C ASP A 132 -9.51 0.34 -3.17
N PHE A 133 -10.65 -0.21 -3.54
CA PHE A 133 -11.96 0.37 -3.32
C PHE A 133 -12.47 -0.13 -1.98
N PHE A 134 -12.98 0.76 -1.14
CA PHE A 134 -13.40 0.39 0.21
C PHE A 134 -14.62 1.16 0.70
N SER A 135 -15.33 0.54 1.65
CA SER A 135 -16.29 1.20 2.53
C SER A 135 -16.05 0.79 3.98
N PHE A 136 -16.42 1.68 4.90
CA PHE A 136 -16.19 1.50 6.34
C PHE A 136 -17.47 1.81 7.12
N ARG A 137 -17.84 0.88 8.01
CA ARG A 137 -19.10 0.89 8.77
C ARG A 137 -20.32 1.10 7.86
N ASP A 138 -20.41 0.25 6.86
CA ASP A 138 -21.35 0.33 5.76
C ASP A 138 -22.60 -0.55 6.00
N PRO A 139 -23.82 0.03 5.97
CA PRO A 139 -25.06 -0.73 6.07
C PRO A 139 -25.48 -1.45 4.77
N ARG A 140 -24.85 -1.20 3.61
CA ARG A 140 -25.32 -1.61 2.28
C ARG A 140 -24.25 -2.29 1.41
N VAL A 141 -23.99 -3.56 1.69
CA VAL A 141 -22.95 -4.36 1.00
C VAL A 141 -23.15 -4.44 -0.52
N THR A 142 -24.31 -4.89 -0.98
CA THR A 142 -24.56 -5.14 -2.41
C THR A 142 -24.50 -3.86 -3.23
N GLU A 143 -25.13 -2.79 -2.74
CA GLU A 143 -25.12 -1.49 -3.40
C GLU A 143 -23.72 -0.88 -3.44
N THR A 144 -22.88 -1.13 -2.43
CA THR A 144 -21.50 -0.65 -2.42
C THR A 144 -20.65 -1.30 -3.51
N TYR A 145 -20.72 -2.62 -3.72
CA TYR A 145 -20.01 -3.24 -4.84
C TYR A 145 -20.54 -2.76 -6.20
N ASN A 146 -21.85 -2.52 -6.34
CA ASN A 146 -22.40 -1.90 -7.55
C ASN A 146 -21.85 -0.47 -7.77
N ASN A 147 -21.63 0.29 -6.70
CA ASN A 147 -21.02 1.61 -6.79
C ASN A 147 -19.52 1.53 -7.12
N PHE A 148 -18.78 0.53 -6.64
CA PHE A 148 -17.39 0.32 -7.04
C PHE A 148 -17.28 0.09 -8.55
N GLU A 149 -18.07 -0.84 -9.09
CA GLU A 149 -18.12 -1.12 -10.54
C GLU A 149 -18.47 0.13 -11.35
N ARG A 150 -19.47 0.90 -10.92
CA ARG A 150 -19.84 2.14 -11.59
C ARG A 150 -18.73 3.19 -11.55
N ALA A 151 -18.03 3.32 -10.41
CA ALA A 151 -16.92 4.25 -10.28
C ALA A 151 -15.77 3.89 -11.22
N ILE A 152 -15.51 2.59 -11.43
CA ILE A 152 -14.53 2.09 -12.39
C ILE A 152 -14.94 2.45 -13.81
N VAL A 153 -16.20 2.19 -14.19
CA VAL A 153 -16.71 2.55 -15.52
C VAL A 153 -16.61 4.06 -15.76
N ASP A 154 -17.07 4.87 -14.81
CA ASP A 154 -17.01 6.33 -14.92
C ASP A 154 -15.56 6.85 -15.05
N ALA A 155 -14.61 6.22 -14.35
CA ALA A 155 -13.20 6.55 -14.47
C ALA A 155 -12.61 6.15 -15.84
N VAL A 156 -12.93 4.95 -16.34
CA VAL A 156 -12.45 4.44 -17.63
C VAL A 156 -13.00 5.26 -18.79
N ASP A 157 -14.27 5.66 -18.72
CA ASP A 157 -14.93 6.49 -19.73
C ASP A 157 -14.48 7.96 -19.68
N GLY A 158 -13.68 8.33 -18.68
CA GLY A 158 -13.15 9.69 -18.54
C GLY A 158 -14.22 10.70 -18.13
N HIS A 159 -15.20 10.30 -17.30
CA HIS A 159 -16.24 11.17 -16.78
C HIS A 159 -15.73 12.13 -15.68
N PHE A 160 -14.66 12.87 -15.98
CA PHE A 160 -14.07 13.92 -15.15
C PHE A 160 -13.39 14.95 -16.06
N GLY A 161 -13.39 16.23 -15.64
CA GLY A 161 -12.77 17.32 -16.39
C GLY A 161 -11.55 17.91 -15.67
N ASP A 162 -11.06 19.02 -16.20
CA ASP A 162 -9.88 19.71 -15.69
C ASP A 162 -10.02 20.10 -14.21
N ARG A 163 -11.22 20.50 -13.79
CA ARG A 163 -11.50 20.88 -12.40
C ARG A 163 -11.30 19.70 -11.44
N GLU A 164 -11.83 18.55 -11.81
CA GLU A 164 -11.70 17.32 -11.02
C GLU A 164 -10.23 16.88 -10.97
N ILE A 165 -9.49 17.01 -12.07
CA ILE A 165 -8.05 16.72 -12.12
C ILE A 165 -7.25 17.67 -11.22
N GLU A 166 -7.54 18.97 -11.23
CA GLU A 166 -6.88 19.93 -10.34
C GLU A 166 -7.17 19.62 -8.87
N GLN A 167 -8.43 19.31 -8.53
CA GLN A 167 -8.79 18.92 -7.17
C GLN A 167 -8.10 17.62 -6.75
N GLY A 168 -8.08 16.60 -7.61
CA GLY A 168 -7.38 15.34 -7.36
C GLY A 168 -5.89 15.53 -7.11
N LYS A 169 -5.23 16.42 -7.88
CA LYS A 169 -3.84 16.81 -7.62
C LYS A 169 -3.69 17.45 -6.23
N LEU A 170 -4.52 18.42 -5.89
CA LEU A 170 -4.44 19.10 -4.60
C LEU A 170 -4.63 18.14 -3.42
N LEU A 171 -5.48 17.13 -3.57
CA LEU A 171 -5.72 16.11 -2.55
C LEU A 171 -4.55 15.12 -2.44
N ALA A 172 -3.96 14.71 -3.56
CA ALA A 172 -2.81 13.80 -3.58
C ALA A 172 -1.53 14.39 -2.94
N PHE A 173 -1.43 15.72 -2.80
CA PHE A 173 -0.27 16.42 -2.23
C PHE A 173 -0.52 17.04 -0.84
N GLN A 174 -1.68 16.82 -0.22
CA GLN A 174 -1.99 17.27 1.15
C GLN A 174 -1.52 16.26 2.20
#